data_AF-A0A9P3IG33-F1
#
_entry.id   AF-A0A9P3IG33-F1
#
_cell.length_a   1.000
_cell.length_b   1.000
_cell.length_c   1.000
_cell.angle_alpha   90.00
_cell.angle_beta   90.00
_cell.angle_gamma   90.00
#
_symmetry.space_group_name_H-M   'P 1'
#
loop_
_entity.id
_entity.type
_entity.pdbx_description
1 polymer ?
#
loop_
_entity_poly.entity_id
_entity_poly.type
_entity_poly.pdbx_seq_one_letter_code
_entity_poly.pdbx_strand_id
1 'polypeptide(L)'
;MFTSTMHSQHHHEDFFQALSNTLRDSNWQLSYPNIMLISSSSSSSSSSSSSSSSSSSSSSSSSSSSSSSSSSSSSSSSSSSSSSSSSSNIVVVVVVVVVVVVVVVVVVVVVVVVVVVVVVVVVVVVVVVVVVVVVVVVVVVVVVVVVVVVVVVVVVVVVIVVVVVVVVVVVVVVVVVVVVVVVVVVVVVSSSSSSSSSSSSNSSSSSSSSSSSSSSSSSSSSSSSNSIVVVVVVVVVVVVVVVVVVVVVVVVVVVVVVVVVVVVVVVVVVVVVVVVVVVVVVVVVVVVVVVVVVVVVVVVVVVVVVVVVVVVVAIVGYLAMH
;
A
#
# COMPACT_ATOMS: atom_id res chain seq x y z
N MET A 1 43.11 -13.29 -40.75
CA MET A 1 42.94 -14.31 -39.69
C MET A 1 42.64 -13.59 -38.38
N PHE A 2 41.71 -14.12 -37.59
CA PHE A 2 41.18 -13.62 -36.31
C PHE A 2 40.05 -12.58 -36.36
N THR A 3 38.88 -13.05 -36.81
CA THR A 3 37.58 -12.63 -36.25
C THR A 3 37.05 -13.80 -35.41
N SER A 4 37.37 -13.83 -34.13
CA SER A 4 36.71 -14.69 -33.13
C SER A 4 36.95 -14.09 -31.75
N THR A 5 35.94 -13.44 -31.19
CA THR A 5 35.61 -13.41 -29.75
C THR A 5 34.39 -12.50 -29.52
N MET A 6 33.26 -12.88 -30.12
CA MET A 6 31.95 -12.67 -29.48
C MET A 6 31.80 -13.78 -28.44
N HIS A 7 32.00 -13.50 -27.15
CA HIS A 7 31.45 -14.29 -26.03
C HIS A 7 31.85 -13.66 -24.68
N SER A 8 31.12 -12.62 -24.24
CA SER A 8 31.06 -12.25 -22.80
C SER A 8 29.98 -11.20 -22.53
N GLN A 9 28.76 -11.44 -23.01
CA GLN A 9 27.57 -10.69 -22.59
C GLN A 9 26.39 -11.65 -22.38
N HIS A 10 26.57 -12.71 -21.61
CA HIS A 10 25.47 -13.61 -21.26
C HIS A 10 25.34 -13.96 -19.78
N HIS A 11 26.21 -13.48 -18.89
CA HIS A 11 26.17 -13.85 -17.47
C HIS A 11 25.25 -13.00 -16.59
N HIS A 12 24.65 -11.92 -17.10
CA HIS A 12 23.79 -11.06 -16.28
C HIS A 12 22.30 -11.40 -16.35
N GLU A 13 21.85 -12.17 -17.35
CA GLU A 13 20.43 -12.56 -17.46
C GLU A 13 20.11 -13.88 -16.73
N ASP A 14 21.08 -14.78 -16.59
CA ASP A 14 20.89 -16.07 -15.92
C ASP A 14 20.62 -15.92 -14.42
N PHE A 15 21.15 -14.86 -13.78
CA PHE A 15 20.93 -14.60 -12.36
C PHE A 15 19.47 -14.20 -12.06
N PHE A 16 18.84 -13.44 -12.96
CA PHE A 16 17.43 -13.04 -12.80
C PHE A 16 16.47 -14.20 -13.08
N GLN A 17 16.81 -15.10 -14.02
CA GLN A 17 16.00 -16.30 -14.26
C GLN A 17 16.10 -17.31 -13.10
N ALA A 18 17.29 -17.47 -12.50
CA ALA A 18 17.47 -18.33 -11.32
C ALA A 18 16.64 -17.85 -10.11
N LEU A 19 16.56 -16.53 -9.89
CA LEU A 19 15.77 -15.97 -8.78
C LEU A 19 14.25 -16.12 -9.00
N SER A 20 13.80 -16.12 -10.27
CA SER A 20 12.38 -16.28 -10.61
C SER A 20 11.86 -17.70 -10.41
N ASN A 21 12.73 -18.72 -10.53
CA ASN A 21 12.34 -20.12 -10.35
C ASN A 21 12.34 -20.55 -8.88
N THR A 22 13.19 -19.98 -8.02
CA THR A 22 13.19 -20.29 -6.58
C THR A 22 11.94 -19.76 -5.84
N LEU A 23 11.27 -18.73 -6.37
CA LEU A 23 10.04 -18.20 -5.79
C LEU A 23 8.75 -18.87 -6.31
N ARG A 24 8.85 -19.76 -7.31
CA ARG A 24 7.70 -20.51 -7.85
C ARG A 24 7.45 -21.86 -7.17
N ASP A 25 8.42 -22.38 -6.44
CA ASP A 25 8.33 -23.73 -5.84
C ASP A 25 8.02 -23.73 -4.33
N SER A 26 7.68 -22.59 -3.73
CA SER A 26 7.19 -22.53 -2.34
C SER A 26 5.72 -22.95 -2.25
N ASN A 27 5.46 -24.20 -2.63
CA ASN A 27 4.20 -24.90 -2.48
C ASN A 27 4.04 -25.30 -1.01
N TRP A 28 3.43 -24.43 -0.20
CA TRP A 28 3.01 -24.77 1.16
C TRP A 28 1.81 -25.73 1.11
N GLN A 29 2.10 -27.02 0.90
CA GLN A 29 1.18 -28.10 1.21
C GLN A 29 1.07 -28.23 2.74
N LEU A 30 -0.03 -27.73 3.30
CA LEU A 30 -0.45 -28.07 4.67
C LEU A 30 -0.91 -29.53 4.70
N SER A 31 0.06 -30.41 4.91
CA SER A 31 -0.13 -31.80 5.30
C SER A 31 -0.64 -31.84 6.75
N TYR A 32 -1.94 -32.07 6.94
CA TYR A 32 -2.49 -32.48 8.24
C TYR A 32 -2.29 -34.00 8.41
N PRO A 33 -1.56 -34.49 9.44
CA PRO A 33 -1.61 -35.87 9.82
C PRO A 33 -2.84 -36.13 10.71
N ASN A 34 -3.39 -37.31 10.51
CA ASN A 34 -4.51 -37.91 11.19
C ASN A 34 -4.05 -38.68 12.45
N ILE A 35 -4.98 -38.87 13.41
CA ILE A 35 -5.00 -39.91 14.48
C ILE A 35 -4.20 -39.53 15.76
N MET A 36 -4.71 -39.59 17.00
CA MET A 36 -5.43 -40.67 17.67
C MET A 36 -6.22 -40.23 18.92
N LEU A 37 -7.31 -40.95 19.18
CA LEU A 37 -8.14 -41.03 20.39
C LEU A 37 -7.36 -41.23 21.71
N ILE A 38 -7.93 -40.77 22.84
CA ILE A 38 -8.13 -41.56 24.07
C ILE A 38 -9.22 -40.93 24.96
N SER A 39 -10.12 -41.79 25.41
CA SER A 39 -11.25 -41.63 26.33
C SER A 39 -10.86 -41.11 27.72
N SER A 40 -11.81 -40.50 28.44
CA SER A 40 -12.35 -41.00 29.74
C SER A 40 -13.23 -39.97 30.48
N SER A 41 -14.50 -40.37 30.64
CA SER A 41 -15.24 -40.46 31.91
C SER A 41 -15.66 -39.23 32.73
N SER A 42 -16.86 -39.38 33.33
CA SER A 42 -17.50 -38.73 34.50
C SER A 42 -18.51 -37.61 34.16
N SER A 43 -19.84 -37.85 34.11
CA SER A 43 -20.85 -38.31 35.10
C SER A 43 -21.61 -37.16 35.80
N SER A 44 -22.95 -37.33 35.89
CA SER A 44 -23.93 -36.76 36.85
C SER A 44 -24.20 -35.23 36.80
N SER A 45 -25.40 -34.68 37.01
CA SER A 45 -26.80 -35.16 37.15
C SER A 45 -27.71 -33.92 37.39
N SER A 46 -29.01 -34.07 37.09
CA SER A 46 -30.19 -33.52 37.79
C SER A 46 -30.53 -32.00 37.81
N SER A 47 -31.70 -31.67 37.21
CA SER A 47 -32.99 -31.34 37.88
C SER A 47 -33.70 -29.99 37.56
N SER A 48 -35.00 -30.13 37.22
CA SER A 48 -36.20 -29.28 37.51
C SER A 48 -36.30 -27.85 36.93
N SER A 49 -37.45 -27.32 36.46
CA SER A 49 -38.87 -27.75 36.48
C SER A 49 -39.79 -26.74 35.73
N SER A 50 -40.92 -27.26 35.21
CA SER A 50 -42.28 -26.63 35.10
C SER A 50 -42.50 -25.42 34.17
N SER A 51 -43.60 -25.28 33.39
CA SER A 51 -44.96 -25.84 33.49
C SER A 51 -45.86 -25.50 32.28
N SER A 52 -46.69 -26.49 31.88
CA SER A 52 -48.14 -26.46 31.50
C SER A 52 -48.61 -25.70 30.24
N SER A 53 -49.52 -26.22 29.38
CA SER A 53 -50.47 -27.33 29.53
C SER A 53 -51.28 -27.64 28.24
N SER A 54 -51.67 -28.93 28.10
CA SER A 54 -52.95 -29.52 27.63
C SER A 54 -53.44 -29.31 26.17
N SER A 55 -53.94 -30.30 25.41
CA SER A 55 -54.33 -31.70 25.69
C SER A 55 -54.88 -32.44 24.44
N SER A 56 -54.43 -33.69 24.22
CA SER A 56 -55.15 -34.96 23.87
C SER A 56 -56.21 -35.01 22.75
N SER A 57 -56.44 -36.08 21.96
CA SER A 57 -55.98 -37.48 21.95
C SER A 57 -56.49 -38.21 20.68
N SER A 58 -55.79 -39.31 20.38
CA SER A 58 -55.93 -40.36 19.36
C SER A 58 -57.23 -41.20 19.34
N SER A 59 -57.56 -41.80 18.17
CA SER A 59 -57.50 -43.26 17.87
C SER A 59 -58.61 -43.82 16.92
N SER A 60 -58.11 -44.60 15.94
CA SER A 60 -58.65 -45.70 15.12
C SER A 60 -60.05 -46.31 15.37
N SER A 61 -60.75 -46.69 14.29
CA SER A 61 -61.07 -48.09 13.86
C SER A 61 -62.37 -48.20 13.03
N SER A 62 -62.61 -49.40 12.48
CA SER A 62 -63.21 -49.74 11.20
C SER A 62 -64.63 -50.34 11.25
N SER A 63 -65.27 -50.34 10.07
CA SER A 63 -66.14 -51.39 9.46
C SER A 63 -67.58 -51.65 9.96
N SER A 64 -68.50 -51.51 8.98
CA SER A 64 -69.45 -52.51 8.45
C SER A 64 -70.95 -52.47 8.81
N SER A 65 -71.73 -52.76 7.75
CA SER A 65 -73.09 -53.33 7.67
C SER A 65 -74.34 -52.42 7.65
N SER A 66 -75.05 -52.45 6.52
CA SER A 66 -76.52 -52.63 6.48
C SER A 66 -77.01 -52.94 5.06
N SER A 67 -77.48 -54.17 4.88
CA SER A 67 -78.25 -54.69 3.76
C SER A 67 -79.76 -54.64 4.09
N SER A 68 -80.58 -54.28 3.08
CA SER A 68 -81.97 -54.71 2.75
C SER A 68 -82.96 -55.06 3.88
N SER A 69 -84.26 -54.69 3.88
CA SER A 69 -85.26 -54.81 2.80
C SER A 69 -86.67 -54.31 3.26
N SER A 70 -87.60 -54.21 2.29
CA SER A 70 -89.10 -54.30 2.33
C SER A 70 -89.94 -53.00 2.45
N SER A 71 -91.05 -52.73 1.73
CA SER A 71 -91.74 -53.25 0.51
C SER A 71 -92.91 -52.29 0.13
N SER A 72 -93.20 -52.13 -1.18
CA SER A 72 -94.52 -51.90 -1.86
C SER A 72 -95.40 -50.68 -1.47
N SER A 73 -95.97 -49.84 -2.37
CA SER A 73 -96.72 -50.14 -3.61
C SER A 73 -97.25 -48.86 -4.34
N SER A 74 -97.55 -49.03 -5.65
CA SER A 74 -98.59 -48.37 -6.49
C SER A 74 -98.48 -46.93 -7.07
N SER A 75 -98.17 -46.91 -8.37
CA SER A 75 -98.97 -46.37 -9.51
C SER A 75 -99.09 -44.86 -9.82
N SER A 76 -98.86 -44.59 -11.13
CA SER A 76 -99.55 -43.67 -12.06
C SER A 76 -99.23 -42.16 -12.08
N SER A 77 -98.32 -41.82 -13.00
CA SER A 77 -98.49 -40.91 -14.14
C SER A 77 -98.92 -39.44 -13.99
N SER A 78 -98.09 -38.62 -14.67
CA SER A 78 -98.36 -37.42 -15.50
C SER A 78 -98.18 -35.99 -14.94
N SER A 79 -97.03 -35.41 -15.36
CA SER A 79 -96.83 -34.16 -16.12
C SER A 79 -96.60 -32.80 -15.43
N SER A 80 -95.37 -32.30 -15.67
CA SER A 80 -94.90 -30.92 -15.97
C SER A 80 -95.02 -29.83 -14.88
N SER A 81 -94.01 -28.98 -14.59
CA SER A 81 -92.78 -28.62 -15.32
C SER A 81 -91.78 -27.95 -14.37
N SER A 82 -90.52 -28.36 -14.49
CA SER A 82 -89.34 -27.96 -13.72
C SER A 82 -88.55 -26.88 -14.47
N SER A 83 -88.40 -25.67 -13.91
CA SER A 83 -87.53 -24.62 -14.49
C SER A 83 -87.19 -23.50 -13.49
N SER A 84 -86.30 -23.71 -12.50
CA SER A 84 -85.75 -22.57 -11.71
C SER A 84 -84.35 -22.75 -11.07
N SER A 85 -83.67 -23.90 -11.22
CA SER A 85 -82.41 -24.14 -10.48
C SER A 85 -81.11 -23.72 -11.18
N SER A 86 -81.16 -23.10 -12.36
CA SER A 86 -79.92 -22.69 -13.07
C SER A 86 -79.31 -21.38 -12.56
N SER A 87 -80.10 -20.45 -12.00
CA SER A 87 -79.59 -19.14 -11.57
C SER A 87 -78.70 -19.20 -10.33
N SER A 88 -78.99 -20.08 -9.36
CA SER A 88 -78.17 -20.18 -8.14
C SER A 88 -76.76 -20.73 -8.40
N ASN A 89 -76.63 -21.67 -9.35
CA ASN A 89 -75.33 -22.23 -9.70
C ASN A 89 -74.45 -21.19 -10.40
N ILE A 90 -75.03 -20.33 -11.24
CA ILE A 90 -74.30 -19.24 -11.91
C ILE A 90 -73.79 -18.23 -10.88
N VAL A 91 -74.60 -17.84 -9.89
CA VAL A 91 -74.16 -16.91 -8.83
C VAL A 91 -73.00 -17.50 -8.02
N VAL A 92 -73.07 -18.77 -7.65
CA VAL A 92 -71.97 -19.43 -6.91
C VAL A 92 -70.70 -19.46 -7.76
N VAL A 93 -70.79 -19.80 -9.06
CA VAL A 93 -69.63 -19.80 -9.96
C VAL A 93 -69.02 -18.40 -10.06
N VAL A 94 -69.84 -17.35 -10.25
CA VAL A 94 -69.34 -15.96 -10.32
C VAL A 94 -68.63 -15.56 -9.02
N VAL A 95 -69.19 -15.87 -7.85
CA VAL A 95 -68.55 -15.57 -6.57
C VAL A 95 -67.20 -16.28 -6.44
N VAL A 96 -67.14 -17.57 -6.81
CA VAL A 96 -65.88 -18.33 -6.78
C VAL A 96 -64.84 -17.70 -7.72
N VAL A 97 -65.22 -17.33 -8.95
CA VAL A 97 -64.32 -16.65 -9.90
C VAL A 97 -63.80 -15.34 -9.33
N VAL A 98 -64.67 -14.51 -8.74
CA VAL A 98 -64.28 -13.25 -8.10
C VAL A 98 -63.29 -13.49 -6.95
N VAL A 99 -63.55 -14.48 -6.09
CA VAL A 99 -62.63 -14.82 -5.00
C VAL A 99 -61.27 -15.27 -5.54
N VAL A 100 -61.24 -16.12 -6.57
CA VAL A 100 -60.00 -16.57 -7.20
C VAL A 100 -59.24 -15.38 -7.79
N VAL A 101 -59.93 -14.48 -8.49
CA VAL A 101 -59.34 -13.25 -9.03
C VAL A 101 -58.71 -12.40 -7.93
N VAL A 102 -59.43 -12.16 -6.83
CA VAL A 102 -58.91 -11.37 -5.70
C VAL A 102 -57.67 -12.04 -5.11
N VAL A 103 -57.69 -13.37 -4.92
CA VAL A 103 -56.53 -14.11 -4.42
C VAL A 103 -55.33 -13.97 -5.37
N VAL A 104 -55.54 -14.09 -6.68
CA VAL A 104 -54.47 -13.91 -7.68
C VAL A 104 -53.89 -12.49 -7.59
N VAL A 105 -54.73 -11.46 -7.53
CA VAL A 105 -54.28 -10.07 -7.40
C VAL A 105 -53.46 -9.88 -6.13
N VAL A 106 -53.93 -10.40 -4.98
CA VAL A 106 -53.19 -10.32 -3.71
C VAL A 106 -51.83 -11.01 -3.82
N VAL A 107 -51.77 -12.22 -4.42
CA VAL A 107 -50.51 -12.94 -4.63
C VAL A 107 -49.55 -12.12 -5.50
N VAL A 108 -50.03 -11.52 -6.59
CA VAL A 108 -49.21 -10.67 -7.46
C VAL A 108 -48.68 -9.46 -6.69
N VAL A 109 -49.53 -8.78 -5.91
CA VAL A 109 -49.09 -7.65 -5.08
C VAL A 109 -48.01 -8.08 -4.08
N VAL A 110 -48.19 -9.22 -3.40
CA VAL A 110 -47.18 -9.75 -2.46
C VAL A 110 -45.87 -10.04 -3.18
N VAL A 111 -45.90 -10.68 -4.35
CA VAL A 111 -44.70 -10.95 -5.16
C VAL A 111 -44.01 -9.66 -5.55
N VAL A 112 -44.75 -8.63 -6.00
CA VAL A 112 -44.20 -7.32 -6.35
C VAL A 112 -43.52 -6.67 -5.15
N VAL A 113 -44.17 -6.68 -3.97
CA VAL A 113 -43.57 -6.13 -2.74
C VAL A 113 -42.28 -6.87 -2.40
N VAL A 114 -42.26 -8.20 -2.48
CA VAL A 114 -41.04 -9.00 -2.22
C VAL A 114 -39.93 -8.63 -3.22
N VAL A 115 -40.24 -8.50 -4.51
CA VAL A 115 -39.25 -8.09 -5.53
C VAL A 115 -38.69 -6.71 -5.21
N VAL A 116 -39.53 -5.74 -4.85
CA VAL A 116 -39.09 -4.39 -4.47
C VAL A 116 -38.18 -4.43 -3.24
N VAL A 117 -38.55 -5.19 -2.20
CA VAL A 117 -37.71 -5.35 -1.00
C VAL A 117 -36.36 -5.95 -1.34
N VAL A 118 -36.32 -7.00 -2.18
CA VAL A 118 -35.06 -7.61 -2.62
C VAL A 118 -34.20 -6.62 -3.38
N VAL A 119 -34.77 -5.85 -4.31
CA VAL A 119 -34.05 -4.80 -5.05
C VAL A 119 -33.46 -3.76 -4.09
N VAL A 120 -34.25 -3.29 -3.11
CA VAL A 120 -33.78 -2.33 -2.10
C VAL A 120 -32.61 -2.91 -1.30
N VAL A 121 -32.71 -4.17 -0.83
CA VAL A 121 -31.63 -4.84 -0.10
C VAL A 121 -30.37 -4.93 -0.96
N VAL A 122 -30.49 -5.31 -2.24
CA VAL A 122 -29.35 -5.37 -3.16
C VAL A 122 -28.71 -4.00 -3.34
N VAL A 123 -29.50 -2.94 -3.54
CA VAL A 123 -28.98 -1.56 -3.65
C VAL A 123 -28.24 -1.15 -2.38
N VAL A 124 -28.79 -1.42 -1.20
CA VAL A 124 -28.13 -1.12 0.09
C VAL A 124 -26.81 -1.86 0.21
N VAL A 125 -26.77 -3.15 -0.13
CA VAL A 125 -25.53 -3.94 -0.10
C VAL A 125 -24.48 -3.35 -1.05
N VAL A 126 -24.86 -2.97 -2.27
CA VAL A 126 -23.92 -2.36 -3.21
C VAL A 126 -23.39 -1.01 -2.69
N VAL A 127 -24.25 -0.18 -2.10
CA VAL A 127 -23.83 1.08 -1.48
C VAL A 127 -22.82 0.83 -0.35
N VAL A 128 -23.09 -0.15 0.53
CA VAL A 128 -22.16 -0.52 1.61
C VAL A 128 -20.82 -0.97 1.04
N VAL A 129 -20.82 -1.83 0.01
CA VAL A 129 -19.58 -2.28 -0.65
C VAL A 129 -18.80 -1.11 -1.25
N VAL A 130 -19.48 -0.18 -1.94
CA VAL A 130 -18.87 1.03 -2.49
C VAL A 130 -18.22 1.87 -1.39
N VAL A 131 -18.93 2.09 -0.27
CA VAL A 131 -18.38 2.84 0.88
C VAL A 131 -17.14 2.15 1.44
N VAL A 132 -17.16 0.82 1.61
CA VAL A 132 -16.01 0.06 2.09
C VAL A 132 -14.82 0.21 1.14
N VAL A 133 -15.04 0.10 -0.18
CA VAL A 133 -13.97 0.29 -1.19
C VAL A 133 -13.37 1.69 -1.10
N VAL A 134 -14.20 2.73 -0.98
CA VAL A 134 -13.73 4.12 -0.83
C VAL A 134 -12.89 4.28 0.45
N VAL A 135 -13.35 3.73 1.57
CA VAL A 135 -12.60 3.78 2.84
C VAL A 135 -11.25 3.08 2.71
N VAL A 136 -11.21 1.88 2.11
CA VAL A 136 -9.95 1.14 1.88
C VAL A 136 -8.98 1.96 1.03
N VAL A 137 -9.47 2.59 -0.05
CA VAL A 137 -8.63 3.44 -0.92
C VAL A 137 -8.09 4.64 -0.13
N VAL A 138 -8.91 5.30 0.68
CA VAL A 138 -8.46 6.41 1.54
C VAL A 138 -7.36 5.94 2.50
N VAL A 139 -7.54 4.80 3.15
CA VAL A 139 -6.52 4.23 4.05
C VAL A 139 -5.21 3.96 3.30
N VAL A 140 -5.28 3.36 2.10
CA VAL A 140 -4.10 3.12 1.27
C VAL A 140 -3.39 4.42 0.91
N VAL A 141 -4.13 5.46 0.51
CA VAL A 141 -3.56 6.78 0.20
C VAL A 141 -2.86 7.38 1.42
N VAL A 142 -3.48 7.31 2.60
CA VAL A 142 -2.87 7.79 3.84
C VAL A 142 -1.58 7.04 4.14
N VAL A 143 -1.57 5.71 4.01
CA VAL A 143 -0.36 4.89 4.21
C VAL A 143 0.76 5.29 3.24
N VAL A 144 0.43 5.49 1.96
CA VAL A 144 1.42 5.94 0.95
C VAL A 144 2.00 7.30 1.32
N VAL A 145 1.17 8.25 1.75
CA VAL A 145 1.63 9.58 2.19
C VAL A 145 2.57 9.46 3.39
N VAL A 146 2.21 8.65 4.39
CA VAL A 146 3.07 8.42 5.58
C VAL A 146 4.43 7.83 5.16
N VAL A 147 4.44 6.83 4.28
CA VAL A 147 5.69 6.23 3.77
C VAL A 147 6.55 7.27 3.06
N VAL A 148 5.97 8.10 2.18
CA VAL A 148 6.71 9.18 1.50
C VAL A 148 7.31 10.15 2.50
N VAL A 149 6.55 10.57 3.52
CA VAL A 149 7.07 11.47 4.57
C VAL A 149 8.24 10.83 5.31
N VAL A 150 8.13 9.55 5.69
CA VAL A 150 9.23 8.84 6.36
C VAL A 150 10.48 8.79 5.46
N VAL A 151 10.33 8.49 4.17
CA VAL A 151 11.46 8.47 3.22
C VAL A 151 12.11 9.85 3.12
N VAL A 152 11.33 10.92 3.00
CA VAL A 152 11.85 12.29 2.94
C VAL A 152 12.63 12.62 4.22
N VAL A 153 12.09 12.29 5.39
CA VAL A 153 12.77 12.52 6.68
C VAL A 153 14.09 11.75 6.74
N VAL A 154 14.11 10.48 6.33
CA VAL A 154 15.34 9.68 6.30
C VAL A 154 16.38 10.32 5.38
N VAL A 155 16.00 10.77 4.19
CA VAL A 155 16.94 11.43 3.26
C VAL A 155 17.50 12.72 3.86
N VAL A 156 16.65 13.53 4.51
CA VAL A 156 17.11 14.76 5.20
C VAL A 156 18.11 14.42 6.30
N VAL A 157 17.86 13.39 7.11
CA VAL A 157 18.81 12.94 8.14
C VAL A 157 20.13 12.50 7.52
N VAL A 158 20.09 11.72 6.43
CA VAL A 158 21.31 11.29 5.72
C VAL A 158 22.10 12.49 5.19
N VAL A 159 21.43 13.48 4.58
CA VAL A 159 22.07 14.71 4.10
C VAL A 159 22.75 15.46 5.24
N ILE A 160 22.07 15.61 6.38
CA ILE A 160 22.66 16.25 7.57
C ILE A 160 23.90 15.51 8.03
N VAL A 161 23.85 14.17 8.13
CA VAL A 161 25.00 13.35 8.52
C VAL A 161 26.17 13.54 7.55
N VAL A 162 25.93 13.53 6.24
CA VAL A 162 26.98 13.75 5.23
C VAL A 162 27.62 15.14 5.41
N VAL A 163 26.81 16.18 5.61
CA VAL A 163 27.32 17.55 5.84
C VAL A 163 28.17 17.59 7.10
N VAL A 164 27.72 16.98 8.20
CA VAL A 164 28.50 16.93 9.45
C VAL A 164 29.83 16.21 9.25
N VAL A 165 29.84 15.05 8.57
CA VAL A 165 31.07 14.31 8.28
C VAL A 165 32.04 15.17 7.47
N VAL A 166 31.55 15.87 6.45
CA VAL A 166 32.39 16.77 5.63
C VAL A 166 32.97 17.89 6.46
N VAL A 167 32.18 18.53 7.32
CA VAL A 167 32.67 19.57 8.24
C VAL A 167 33.77 19.02 9.16
N VAL A 168 33.58 17.83 9.73
CA VAL A 168 34.60 17.17 10.57
C VAL A 168 35.89 16.93 9.78
N VAL A 169 35.78 16.40 8.55
CA VAL A 169 36.96 16.18 7.68
C VAL A 169 37.68 17.50 7.38
N VAL A 170 36.96 18.57 7.07
CA VAL A 170 37.55 19.89 6.83
C VAL A 170 38.28 20.41 8.07
N VAL A 171 37.67 20.28 9.26
CA VAL A 171 38.31 20.67 10.53
C VAL A 171 39.60 19.88 10.75
N VAL A 172 39.58 18.56 10.54
CA VAL A 172 40.78 17.71 10.67
C VAL A 172 41.88 18.15 9.71
N VAL A 173 41.54 18.43 8.44
CA VAL A 173 42.50 18.91 7.44
C VAL A 173 43.11 20.25 7.87
N VAL A 174 42.31 21.18 8.36
CA VAL A 174 42.80 22.47 8.87
C VAL A 174 43.75 22.28 10.05
N VAL A 175 43.38 21.42 11.01
CA VAL A 175 44.25 21.11 12.17
C VAL A 175 45.58 20.52 11.71
N VAL A 176 45.57 19.58 10.76
CA VAL A 176 46.80 18.98 10.21
C VAL A 176 47.67 20.04 9.54
N VAL A 177 47.09 20.94 8.74
CA VAL A 177 47.83 22.05 8.12
C VAL A 177 48.46 22.95 9.18
N VAL A 178 47.70 23.34 10.23
CA VAL A 178 48.22 24.16 11.32
C VAL A 178 49.40 23.46 12.01
N VAL A 179 49.29 22.16 12.31
CA VAL A 179 50.39 21.39 12.90
C VAL A 179 51.62 21.38 11.99
N VAL A 180 51.44 21.15 10.68
CA VAL A 180 52.55 21.19 9.70
C VAL A 180 53.21 22.56 9.68
N VAL A 181 52.43 23.64 9.64
CA VAL A 181 52.95 25.02 9.69
C VAL A 181 53.76 25.26 10.96
N VAL A 182 53.23 24.85 12.13
CA VAL A 182 53.93 24.98 13.42
C VAL A 182 55.25 24.21 13.42
N VAL A 183 55.25 22.96 12.94
CA VAL A 183 56.48 22.14 12.85
C VAL A 183 57.51 22.82 11.95
N VAL A 184 57.11 23.33 10.78
CA VAL A 184 58.01 24.03 9.87
C VAL A 184 58.60 25.28 10.52
N VAL A 185 57.77 26.09 11.21
CA VAL A 185 58.24 27.28 11.94
C VAL A 185 59.28 26.88 13.00
N VAL A 186 59.01 25.86 13.80
CA VAL A 186 59.95 25.39 14.85
C VAL A 186 61.29 24.94 14.24
N VAL A 187 61.26 24.21 13.12
CA VAL A 187 62.47 23.74 12.43
C VAL A 187 63.29 24.92 11.90
N VAL A 188 62.63 25.92 11.29
CA VAL A 188 63.28 27.13 10.77
C VAL A 188 63.91 27.97 11.89
N VAL A 189 63.20 28.13 13.02
CA VAL A 189 63.72 28.86 14.19
C VAL A 189 64.92 28.13 14.81
N SER A 190 64.86 26.80 14.94
CA SER A 190 65.97 26.00 15.50
C SER A 190 67.23 26.05 14.65
N SER A 191 67.08 26.18 13.33
CA SER A 191 68.19 26.31 12.37
C SER A 191 68.89 27.67 12.45
N SER A 192 68.25 28.68 13.05
CA SER A 192 68.83 30.01 13.22
C SER A 192 69.74 30.12 14.45
N SER A 193 69.72 29.12 15.34
CA SER A 193 70.43 29.13 16.63
C SER A 193 71.79 28.42 16.62
N SER A 194 72.22 27.84 15.49
CA SER A 194 73.44 27.00 15.41
C SER A 194 74.69 27.71 14.87
N SER A 195 74.70 29.04 14.76
CA SER A 195 75.92 29.82 14.49
C SER A 195 76.66 30.19 15.77
N SER A 196 77.20 29.20 16.47
CA SER A 196 78.25 29.45 17.48
C SER A 196 79.06 28.17 17.71
N SER A 197 80.02 27.92 16.82
CA SER A 197 81.12 27.00 17.12
C SER A 197 82.46 27.68 16.85
N SER A 198 83.16 27.92 17.96
CA SER A 198 84.61 27.76 18.15
C SER A 198 85.59 28.49 17.23
N SER A 199 86.43 29.32 17.84
CA SER A 199 87.79 29.58 17.35
C SER A 199 88.77 29.45 18.52
N SER A 200 89.42 28.28 18.54
CA SER A 200 90.66 27.99 19.24
C SER A 200 91.86 28.36 18.34
N SER A 201 92.95 28.90 18.92
CA SER A 201 94.37 28.45 18.74
C SER A 201 95.44 29.57 18.81
N ASN A 202 96.23 29.54 19.89
CA ASN A 202 97.70 29.52 20.00
C ASN A 202 98.67 30.28 19.05
N SER A 203 99.71 30.84 19.71
CA SER A 203 101.16 30.93 19.41
C SER A 203 101.82 32.14 18.69
N SER A 204 102.72 32.79 19.45
CA SER A 204 104.18 32.98 19.23
C SER A 204 104.75 33.74 18.01
N SER A 205 105.43 34.86 18.35
CA SER A 205 106.83 35.21 18.01
C SER A 205 107.33 35.29 16.55
N SER A 206 107.62 36.55 16.16
CA SER A 206 108.85 37.09 15.55
C SER A 206 109.23 36.91 14.07
N SER A 207 109.62 38.08 13.53
CA SER A 207 110.62 38.42 12.49
C SER A 207 110.23 38.51 11.00
N SER A 208 110.26 39.77 10.53
CA SER A 208 110.92 40.30 9.30
C SER A 208 110.48 39.72 7.93
N SER A 209 110.22 40.46 6.85
CA SER A 209 110.52 41.85 6.47
C SER A 209 109.66 42.21 5.24
N SER A 210 109.32 43.50 5.13
CA SER A 210 109.06 44.29 3.90
C SER A 210 107.92 43.87 2.97
N SER A 211 106.72 44.46 3.19
CA SER A 211 106.07 45.41 2.25
C SER A 211 104.82 46.04 2.91
N SER A 212 104.93 47.31 3.30
CA SER A 212 103.86 48.22 3.75
C SER A 212 103.56 49.19 2.61
N SER A 213 102.35 49.65 2.28
CA SER A 213 101.03 49.78 2.94
C SER A 213 100.09 50.30 1.84
N SER A 214 98.83 49.87 1.67
CA SER A 214 97.64 50.27 2.43
C SER A 214 96.45 49.37 2.02
N SER A 215 95.87 48.55 2.91
CA SER A 215 94.64 48.81 3.72
C SER A 215 93.45 49.30 2.87
N SER A 216 92.30 48.61 2.79
CA SER A 216 91.53 48.10 3.92
C SER A 216 90.54 46.98 3.54
N SER A 217 90.58 45.93 4.36
CA SER A 217 89.54 44.98 4.71
C SER A 217 88.14 45.58 4.91
N SER A 218 87.08 44.87 4.53
CA SER A 218 86.25 44.09 5.47
C SER A 218 84.95 43.56 4.84
N SER A 219 84.86 42.23 4.82
CA SER A 219 83.71 41.37 5.18
C SER A 219 82.27 41.91 5.06
N SER A 220 81.45 41.19 4.28
CA SER A 220 80.02 41.05 4.55
C SER A 220 79.47 39.74 3.96
N SER A 221 79.72 38.65 4.68
CA SER A 221 79.15 37.31 4.45
C SER A 221 78.05 37.06 5.50
N SER A 222 76.80 37.40 5.18
CA SER A 222 75.64 37.07 6.04
C SER A 222 74.29 36.88 5.33
N SER A 223 74.24 36.75 3.98
CA SER A 223 72.94 36.75 3.25
C SER A 223 72.30 35.38 2.99
N SER A 224 72.96 34.25 3.25
CA SER A 224 72.44 32.92 2.84
C SER A 224 71.30 32.37 3.72
N SER A 225 71.17 32.82 4.96
CA SER A 225 70.13 32.32 5.87
C SER A 225 68.73 32.85 5.52
N ASN A 226 68.64 34.11 5.05
CA ASN A 226 67.37 34.73 4.70
C ASN A 226 66.73 34.10 3.47
N SER A 227 67.52 33.65 2.49
CA SER A 227 67.00 32.99 1.29
C SER A 227 66.29 31.67 1.60
N ILE A 228 66.78 30.87 2.55
CA ILE A 228 66.17 29.59 2.90
C ILE A 228 64.84 29.81 3.64
N VAL A 229 64.82 30.75 4.59
CA VAL A 229 63.59 31.11 5.32
C VAL A 229 62.51 31.58 4.36
N VAL A 230 62.84 32.45 3.40
CA VAL A 230 61.88 32.93 2.39
C VAL A 230 61.33 31.78 1.55
N VAL A 231 62.20 30.87 1.06
CA VAL A 231 61.75 29.72 0.27
C VAL A 231 60.81 28.82 1.08
N VAL A 232 61.14 28.52 2.34
CA VAL A 232 60.29 27.69 3.22
C VAL A 232 58.93 28.37 3.47
N VAL A 233 58.91 29.68 3.74
CA VAL A 233 57.66 30.43 3.92
C VAL A 233 56.81 30.38 2.66
N VAL A 234 57.42 30.60 1.47
CA VAL A 234 56.69 30.51 0.19
C VAL A 234 56.11 29.12 -0.01
N VAL A 235 56.87 28.05 0.26
CA VAL A 235 56.39 26.67 0.14
C VAL A 235 55.21 26.42 1.08
N VAL A 236 55.30 26.84 2.36
CA VAL A 236 54.20 26.71 3.32
C VAL A 236 52.96 27.46 2.85
N VAL A 237 53.11 28.70 2.36
CA VAL A 237 51.98 29.48 1.83
C VAL A 237 51.34 28.76 0.64
N VAL A 238 52.14 28.24 -0.30
CA VAL A 238 51.62 27.48 -1.44
C VAL A 238 50.87 26.24 -0.97
N VAL A 239 51.40 25.48 -0.01
CA VAL A 239 50.72 24.30 0.56
C VAL A 239 49.39 24.69 1.21
N VAL A 240 49.36 25.76 2.00
CA VAL A 240 48.13 26.26 2.63
C VAL A 240 47.11 26.65 1.57
N VAL A 241 47.51 27.40 0.53
CA VAL A 241 46.63 27.81 -0.57
C VAL A 241 46.07 26.58 -1.29
N VAL A 242 46.91 25.60 -1.62
CA VAL A 242 46.47 24.36 -2.27
C VAL A 242 45.46 23.61 -1.40
N VAL A 243 45.71 23.48 -0.09
CA VAL A 243 44.76 22.81 0.81
C VAL A 243 43.44 23.56 0.89
N VAL A 244 43.47 24.89 0.98
CA VAL A 244 42.24 25.71 0.96
C VAL A 244 41.46 25.49 -0.34
N VAL A 245 42.12 25.49 -1.49
CA VAL A 245 41.47 25.21 -2.79
C VAL A 245 40.85 23.82 -2.79
N VAL A 246 41.56 22.79 -2.31
CA VAL A 246 41.03 21.43 -2.23
C VAL A 246 39.80 21.37 -1.30
N VAL A 247 39.85 22.01 -0.13
CA VAL A 247 38.71 22.09 0.79
C VAL A 247 37.51 22.75 0.12
N VAL A 248 37.71 23.88 -0.58
CA VAL A 248 36.64 24.57 -1.31
C VAL A 248 36.04 23.65 -2.37
N VAL A 249 36.86 22.95 -3.15
CA VAL A 249 36.38 22.00 -4.18
C VAL A 249 35.56 20.88 -3.54
N VAL A 250 36.02 20.29 -2.43
CA VAL A 250 35.28 19.25 -1.70
C VAL A 250 33.92 19.77 -1.22
N VAL A 251 33.88 20.96 -0.64
CA VAL A 251 32.62 21.58 -0.18
C VAL A 251 31.67 21.82 -1.36
N VAL A 252 32.16 22.36 -2.48
CA VAL A 252 31.34 22.58 -3.68
C VAL A 252 30.78 21.27 -4.22
N VAL A 253 31.59 20.22 -4.31
CA VAL A 253 31.13 18.90 -4.77
C VAL A 253 30.04 18.35 -3.85
N VAL A 254 30.22 18.45 -2.53
CA VAL A 254 29.21 18.01 -1.54
C VAL A 254 27.91 18.80 -1.72
N VAL A 255 27.98 20.11 -1.89
CA VAL A 255 26.79 20.95 -2.13
C VAL A 255 26.07 20.51 -3.40
N VAL A 256 26.80 20.26 -4.50
CA VAL A 256 26.20 19.77 -5.75
C VAL A 256 25.51 18.42 -5.54
N VAL A 257 26.16 17.48 -4.83
CA VAL A 257 25.57 16.17 -4.51
C VAL A 257 24.29 16.34 -3.69
N VAL A 258 24.29 17.19 -2.67
CA VAL A 258 23.10 17.47 -1.85
C VAL A 258 21.97 18.05 -2.71
N VAL A 259 22.26 19.01 -3.59
CA VAL A 259 21.27 19.59 -4.50
C VAL A 259 20.67 18.50 -5.41
N VAL A 260 21.51 17.64 -5.99
CA VAL A 260 21.04 16.53 -6.84
C VAL A 260 20.14 15.58 -6.04
N VAL A 261 20.53 15.20 -4.82
CA VAL A 261 19.70 14.35 -3.95
C VAL A 261 18.35 14.99 -3.66
N VAL A 262 18.32 16.28 -3.34
CA VAL A 262 17.07 17.03 -3.10
C VAL A 262 16.19 17.04 -4.35
N VAL A 263 16.76 17.32 -5.53
CA VAL A 263 16.01 17.30 -6.80
C VAL A 263 15.42 15.91 -7.06
N VAL A 264 16.19 14.84 -6.86
CA VAL A 264 15.70 13.46 -7.03
C VAL A 264 14.55 13.17 -6.06
N VAL A 265 14.67 13.54 -4.79
CA VAL A 265 13.58 13.36 -3.81
C VAL A 265 12.33 14.11 -4.24
N VAL A 266 12.45 15.36 -4.69
CA VAL A 266 11.31 16.15 -5.18
C VAL A 266 10.64 15.46 -6.37
N VAL A 267 11.42 14.98 -7.34
CA VAL A 267 10.88 14.24 -8.50
C VAL A 267 10.14 12.98 -8.04
N VAL A 268 10.71 12.20 -7.12
CA VAL A 268 10.06 11.00 -6.57
C VAL A 268 8.74 11.36 -5.88
N VAL A 269 8.72 12.39 -5.05
CA VAL A 269 7.49 12.86 -4.38
C VAL A 269 6.43 13.26 -5.40
N VAL A 270 6.80 14.02 -6.43
CA VAL A 270 5.86 14.42 -7.49
C VAL A 270 5.30 13.21 -8.22
N VAL A 271 6.14 12.24 -8.58
CA VAL A 271 5.70 11.00 -9.25
C VAL A 271 4.71 10.24 -8.36
N VAL A 272 5.00 10.09 -7.06
CA VAL A 272 4.07 9.41 -6.13
C VAL A 272 2.74 10.16 -6.03
N VAL A 273 2.76 11.49 -5.95
CA VAL A 273 1.52 12.30 -5.94
C VAL A 273 0.71 12.08 -7.21
N VAL A 274 1.34 12.10 -8.38
CA VAL A 274 0.66 11.84 -9.66
C VAL A 274 0.04 10.44 -9.67
N VAL A 275 0.76 9.42 -9.22
CA VAL A 275 0.25 8.04 -9.14
C VAL A 275 -0.97 7.96 -8.20
N VAL A 276 -0.89 8.58 -7.02
CA VAL A 276 -2.01 8.64 -6.07
C VAL A 276 -3.23 9.30 -6.69
N VAL A 277 -3.05 10.43 -7.39
CA VAL A 277 -4.15 11.11 -8.09
C VAL A 277 -4.77 10.21 -9.15
N VAL A 278 -3.96 9.53 -9.97
CA VAL A 278 -4.47 8.59 -10.98
C VAL A 278 -5.27 7.46 -10.34
N VAL A 279 -4.77 6.86 -9.26
CA VAL A 279 -5.50 5.80 -8.54
C VAL A 279 -6.84 6.31 -8.02
N VAL A 280 -6.88 7.49 -7.40
CA VAL A 280 -8.12 8.09 -6.90
C VAL A 280 -9.11 8.33 -8.05
N VAL A 281 -8.65 8.87 -9.18
CA VAL A 281 -9.50 9.10 -10.37
C VAL A 281 -10.08 7.79 -10.88
N VAL A 282 -9.26 6.74 -11.02
CA VAL A 282 -9.73 5.42 -11.48
C VAL A 282 -10.78 4.85 -10.53
N VAL A 283 -10.56 4.94 -9.21
CA VAL A 283 -11.53 4.47 -8.21
C VAL A 283 -12.85 5.24 -8.34
N VAL A 284 -12.80 6.57 -8.49
CA VAL A 284 -14.01 7.39 -8.69
C VAL A 284 -14.76 6.96 -9.95
N VAL A 285 -14.06 6.75 -11.07
CA VAL A 285 -14.68 6.27 -12.32
C VAL A 285 -15.34 4.92 -12.12
N VAL A 286 -14.68 3.96 -11.47
CA VAL A 286 -15.24 2.64 -11.17
C VAL A 286 -16.50 2.76 -10.31
N VAL A 287 -16.47 3.59 -9.27
CA VAL A 287 -17.65 3.83 -8.41
C VAL A 287 -18.81 4.40 -9.22
N VAL A 288 -18.56 5.39 -10.08
CA VAL A 288 -19.60 5.98 -10.95
C VAL A 288 -20.19 4.91 -11.87
N VAL A 289 -19.36 4.08 -12.51
CA VAL A 289 -19.83 2.99 -13.38
C VAL A 289 -20.71 2.01 -12.60
N VAL A 290 -20.29 1.58 -11.41
CA VAL A 290 -21.08 0.67 -10.56
C VAL A 290 -22.45 1.30 -10.22
N VAL A 291 -22.47 2.57 -9.82
CA VAL A 291 -23.73 3.26 -9.51
C VAL A 291 -24.64 3.32 -10.74
N VAL A 292 -24.11 3.65 -11.91
CA VAL A 292 -24.89 3.68 -13.17
C VAL A 292 -25.47 2.30 -13.48
N VAL A 293 -24.67 1.23 -13.37
CA VAL A 293 -25.14 -0.14 -13.60
C VAL A 293 -26.26 -0.52 -12.64
N VAL A 294 -26.12 -0.20 -11.34
CA VAL A 294 -27.18 -0.46 -10.35
C VAL A 294 -28.46 0.27 -10.70
N VAL A 295 -28.37 1.56 -11.07
CA VAL A 295 -29.53 2.35 -11.48
C VAL A 295 -30.22 1.73 -12.69
N VAL A 296 -29.45 1.32 -13.72
CA VAL A 296 -30.02 0.65 -14.90
C VAL A 296 -30.73 -0.65 -14.52
N VAL A 297 -30.13 -1.48 -13.67
CA VAL A 297 -30.74 -2.73 -13.20
C VAL A 297 -32.05 -2.45 -12.46
N VAL A 298 -32.06 -1.48 -11.54
CA VAL A 298 -33.27 -1.08 -10.80
C VAL A 298 -34.37 -0.64 -11.76
N VAL A 299 -34.05 0.21 -12.75
CA VAL A 299 -35.01 0.68 -13.76
C VAL A 299 -35.59 -0.50 -14.54
N VAL A 300 -34.74 -1.43 -15.01
CA VAL A 300 -35.19 -2.62 -15.74
C VAL A 300 -36.13 -3.47 -14.89
N VAL A 301 -35.81 -3.72 -13.61
CA VAL A 301 -36.67 -4.50 -12.72
C VAL A 301 -38.02 -3.81 -12.52
N VAL A 302 -38.03 -2.49 -12.31
CA VAL A 302 -39.27 -1.71 -12.18
C VAL A 302 -40.13 -1.83 -13.45
N VAL A 303 -39.52 -1.68 -14.63
CA VAL A 303 -40.26 -1.83 -15.90
C VAL A 303 -40.86 -3.22 -16.04
N VAL A 304 -40.10 -4.28 -15.73
CA VAL A 304 -40.59 -5.66 -15.79
C VAL A 304 -41.76 -5.87 -14.82
N VAL A 305 -41.64 -5.38 -13.58
CA VAL A 305 -42.71 -5.45 -12.58
C VAL A 305 -43.98 -4.75 -13.08
N VAL A 306 -43.85 -3.54 -13.63
CA VAL A 306 -45.00 -2.79 -14.18
C VAL A 306 -45.66 -3.57 -15.32
N VAL A 307 -44.88 -4.12 -16.25
CA VAL A 307 -45.42 -4.92 -17.36
C VAL A 307 -46.18 -6.15 -16.84
N VAL A 308 -45.63 -6.88 -15.87
CA VAL A 308 -46.29 -8.05 -15.25
C VAL A 308 -47.62 -7.64 -14.61
N VAL A 309 -47.64 -6.55 -13.84
CA VAL A 309 -48.88 -6.06 -13.21
C VAL A 309 -49.92 -5.69 -14.26
N VAL A 310 -49.54 -4.97 -15.32
CA VAL A 310 -50.46 -4.59 -16.41
C VAL A 310 -51.04 -5.82 -17.09
N VAL A 311 -50.22 -6.83 -17.40
CA VAL A 311 -50.66 -8.08 -18.03
C VAL A 311 -51.64 -8.85 -17.13
N VAL A 312 -51.34 -8.97 -15.84
CA VAL A 312 -52.22 -9.66 -14.88
C VAL A 312 -53.57 -8.94 -14.77
N VAL A 313 -53.57 -7.62 -14.67
CA VAL A 313 -54.81 -6.82 -14.60
C VAL A 313 -55.62 -6.97 -15.89
N ALA A 314 -54.98 -6.99 -17.06
CA ALA A 314 -55.66 -7.20 -18.33
C ALA A 314 -56.31 -8.60 -18.43
N ILE A 315 -55.61 -9.65 -18.02
CA ILE A 315 -56.13 -11.04 -18.00
C ILE A 315 -57.31 -11.14 -17.03
N VAL A 316 -57.19 -10.59 -15.83
CA VAL A 316 -58.25 -10.55 -14.83
C VAL A 316 -59.48 -9.81 -15.36
N GLY A 317 -59.28 -8.64 -15.99
CA GLY A 317 -60.36 -7.86 -16.58
C GLY A 317 -61.08 -8.60 -17.71
N TYR A 318 -60.33 -9.32 -18.56
CA TYR A 318 -60.90 -10.15 -19.61
C TYR A 318 -61.74 -11.31 -19.04
N LEU A 319 -61.23 -12.01 -18.02
CA LEU A 319 -61.96 -13.10 -17.34
C LEU A 319 -63.20 -12.63 -16.59
N ALA A 320 -63.24 -11.37 -16.14
CA ALA A 320 -64.42 -10.81 -15.47
C ALA A 320 -65.54 -10.42 -16.46
N MET A 321 -65.21 -10.21 -17.74
CA MET A 321 -66.16 -9.81 -18.78
C MET A 321 -66.79 -11.00 -19.53
N HIS A 322 -66.21 -12.19 -19.42
CA HIS A 322 -66.64 -13.43 -20.10
C HIS A 322 -67.20 -14.46 -19.13
#